data_AF-A0A921GM10-F1
#
_entry.id   AF-A0A921GM10-F1
#
_cell.length_a   1.000
_cell.length_b   1.000
_cell.length_c   1.000
_cell.angle_alpha   90.00
_cell.angle_beta   90.00
_cell.angle_gamma   90.00
#
_symmetry.space_group_name_H-M   'P 1'
#
loop_
_entity.id
_entity.type
_entity.pdbx_description
1 polymer ?
#
loop_
_entity_poly.entity_id
_entity_poly.type
_entity_poly.pdbx_seq_one_letter_code
_entity_poly.pdbx_strand_id
1 'polypeptide(L)'
;MRIETRHHLEHPRDEVSAWLERPGALTRLTPPGLATAEDPAGGGTGQGRLVGVRLGPALLPRPLRPRWLLRHAGAEPPFDFADQQVRGPWRTWRHEHAVEESGSGAAVHDRLEVELPRRLELWEPRVEQLVHGVMHFRARQLREDLAFHAARAERRPLTVAIAGSSGLIGTKLTALLRTGGHTVRPLVRRAATAPGEISWDPQGGRLNPDDLEGVDVVGNLGGRSIATRWTA
;
A
#
# COMPACT_ATOMS: atom_id res chain seq x y z
N MET A 1 3.32 -24.89 2.76
CA MET A 1 1.88 -24.73 2.41
C MET A 1 1.67 -24.17 1.00
N ARG A 2 0.55 -24.52 0.38
CA ARG A 2 0.03 -23.90 -0.85
C ARG A 2 -1.37 -23.38 -0.58
N ILE A 3 -1.61 -22.12 -0.90
CA ILE A 3 -2.88 -21.43 -0.62
C ILE A 3 -3.41 -20.87 -1.93
N GLU A 4 -4.69 -21.08 -2.21
CA GLU A 4 -5.37 -20.55 -3.38
C GLU A 4 -6.63 -19.82 -2.92
N THR A 5 -6.84 -18.59 -3.40
CA THR A 5 -8.04 -17.80 -3.08
C THR A 5 -8.56 -17.13 -4.34
N ARG A 6 -9.89 -17.10 -4.48
CA ARG A 6 -10.57 -16.42 -5.59
C ARG A 6 -11.62 -15.47 -5.05
N HIS A 7 -11.61 -14.24 -5.57
CA HIS A 7 -12.48 -13.16 -5.11
C HIS A 7 -13.13 -12.45 -6.29
N HIS A 8 -14.46 -12.45 -6.34
CA HIS A 8 -15.24 -11.77 -7.37
C HIS A 8 -15.46 -10.30 -7.03
N LEU A 9 -15.42 -9.45 -8.04
CA LEU A 9 -15.55 -8.00 -7.97
C LEU A 9 -16.55 -7.51 -9.01
N GLU A 10 -17.40 -6.56 -8.63
CA GLU A 10 -18.39 -5.91 -9.50
C GLU A 10 -17.76 -4.75 -10.32
N HIS A 11 -16.51 -4.91 -10.74
CA HIS A 11 -15.75 -3.93 -11.52
C HIS A 11 -15.11 -4.61 -12.73
N PRO A 12 -14.98 -3.93 -13.88
CA PRO A 12 -14.31 -4.47 -15.06
C PRO A 12 -12.86 -4.87 -14.76
N ARG A 13 -12.38 -5.94 -15.41
CA ARG A 13 -11.01 -6.46 -15.26
C ARG A 13 -9.96 -5.35 -15.39
N ASP A 14 -10.09 -4.51 -16.41
CA ASP A 14 -9.12 -3.47 -16.72
C ASP A 14 -9.06 -2.39 -15.62
N GLU A 15 -10.20 -2.08 -14.98
CA GLU A 15 -10.25 -1.14 -13.85
C GLU A 15 -9.55 -1.72 -12.63
N VAL A 16 -9.78 -3.01 -12.33
CA VAL A 16 -9.14 -3.72 -11.21
C VAL A 16 -7.63 -3.78 -11.42
N SER A 17 -7.18 -4.20 -12.60
CA SER A 17 -5.76 -4.27 -12.95
C SER A 17 -5.11 -2.89 -12.91
N ALA A 18 -5.73 -1.86 -13.49
CA ALA A 18 -5.22 -0.50 -13.42
C ALA A 18 -5.11 0.00 -11.96
N TRP A 19 -6.06 -0.33 -11.09
CA TRP A 19 -5.99 0.06 -9.67
C TRP A 19 -4.82 -0.60 -8.95
N LEU A 20 -4.55 -1.89 -9.21
CA LEU A 20 -3.43 -2.63 -8.62
C LEU A 20 -2.06 -2.02 -8.97
N GLU A 21 -1.96 -1.37 -10.13
CA GLU A 21 -0.76 -0.66 -10.55
C GLU A 21 -0.61 0.74 -9.94
N ARG A 22 -1.68 1.32 -9.36
CA ARG A 22 -1.60 2.70 -8.90
C ARG A 22 -0.68 2.87 -7.69
N PRO A 23 0.04 4.01 -7.59
CA PRO A 23 0.74 4.40 -6.38
C PRO A 23 -0.13 4.27 -5.13
N GLY A 24 0.38 3.59 -4.11
CA GLY A 24 -0.34 3.37 -2.86
C GLY A 24 -1.20 2.10 -2.81
N ALA A 25 -1.41 1.38 -3.92
CA ALA A 25 -2.19 0.13 -3.93
C ALA A 25 -1.64 -0.90 -2.93
N LEU A 26 -0.33 -1.16 -2.96
CA LEU A 26 0.35 -2.02 -1.97
C LEU A 26 0.13 -1.54 -0.53
N THR A 27 0.17 -0.22 -0.31
CA THR A 27 -0.04 0.36 1.01
C THR A 27 -1.48 0.15 1.49
N ARG A 28 -2.47 0.22 0.61
CA ARG A 28 -3.88 -0.08 0.93
C ARG A 28 -4.05 -1.56 1.24
N LEU A 29 -3.56 -2.44 0.37
CA LEU A 29 -3.67 -3.90 0.48
C LEU A 29 -2.83 -4.52 1.61
N THR A 30 -1.95 -3.77 2.27
CA THR A 30 -1.20 -4.26 3.43
C THR A 30 -1.99 -4.01 4.72
N PRO A 31 -2.36 -5.07 5.48
CA PRO A 31 -3.02 -4.94 6.77
C PRO A 31 -2.25 -4.00 7.73
N PRO A 32 -2.94 -3.11 8.46
CA PRO A 32 -2.29 -2.28 9.47
C PRO A 32 -1.48 -3.11 10.48
N GLY A 33 -0.25 -2.69 10.75
CA GLY A 33 0.64 -3.38 11.69
C GLY A 33 1.41 -4.58 11.12
N LEU A 34 1.02 -5.13 9.98
CA LEU A 34 1.72 -6.26 9.35
C LEU A 34 3.04 -5.83 8.71
N ALA A 35 3.01 -4.79 7.88
CA ALA A 35 4.19 -4.28 7.19
C ALA A 35 4.01 -2.82 6.74
N THR A 36 5.11 -2.18 6.34
CA THR A 36 5.10 -0.89 5.63
C THR A 36 5.93 -0.97 4.36
N ALA A 37 5.40 -0.48 3.24
CA ALA A 37 6.16 -0.31 2.00
C ALA A 37 7.29 0.72 2.19
N GLU A 38 8.48 0.44 1.64
CA GLU A 38 9.60 1.37 1.65
C GLU A 38 9.43 2.50 0.63
N ASP A 39 8.72 2.23 -0.47
CA ASP A 39 8.33 3.21 -1.48
C ASP A 39 6.79 3.25 -1.64
N PRO A 40 6.05 3.97 -0.77
CA PRO A 40 4.59 4.09 -0.85
C PRO A 40 4.09 4.95 -2.01
N ALA A 41 4.98 5.74 -2.64
CA ALA A 41 4.68 6.55 -3.82
C ALA A 41 4.91 5.77 -5.11
N GLY A 42 5.60 4.63 -5.04
CA GLY A 42 5.74 3.68 -6.13
C GLY A 42 4.44 2.94 -6.44
N GLY A 43 4.26 2.67 -7.73
CA GLY A 43 3.24 1.78 -8.28
C GLY A 43 3.84 0.85 -9.33
N GLY A 44 2.97 0.15 -10.05
CA GLY A 44 3.28 -0.70 -11.18
C GLY A 44 3.67 -2.13 -10.79
N THR A 45 3.29 -3.07 -11.65
CA THR A 45 3.58 -4.51 -11.55
C THR A 45 4.63 -4.97 -12.56
N GLY A 46 5.35 -4.02 -13.18
CA GLY A 46 6.34 -4.28 -14.22
C GLY A 46 7.43 -5.29 -13.83
N GLN A 47 7.81 -6.13 -14.79
CA GLN A 47 8.75 -7.23 -14.61
C GLN A 47 10.11 -6.75 -14.07
N GLY A 48 10.64 -7.46 -13.08
CA GLY A 48 11.95 -7.19 -12.47
C GLY A 48 11.95 -6.06 -11.44
N ARG A 49 10.85 -5.32 -11.27
CA ARG A 49 10.72 -4.28 -10.24
C ARG A 49 10.95 -4.88 -8.85
N LEU A 50 11.80 -4.21 -8.05
CA LEU A 50 12.04 -4.58 -6.66
C LEU A 50 11.09 -3.82 -5.74
N VAL A 51 10.45 -4.55 -4.83
CA VAL A 51 9.54 -4.00 -3.83
C VAL A 51 10.06 -4.33 -2.43
N GLY A 52 10.45 -3.29 -1.70
CA GLY A 52 10.90 -3.42 -0.32
C GLY A 52 9.75 -3.16 0.65
N VAL A 53 9.57 -4.07 1.61
CA VAL A 53 8.68 -3.87 2.76
C VAL A 53 9.41 -4.11 4.07
N ARG A 54 8.96 -3.44 5.13
CA ARG A 54 9.42 -3.63 6.51
C ARG A 54 8.34 -4.34 7.30
N LEU A 55 8.64 -5.54 7.78
CA LEU A 55 7.68 -6.31 8.57
C LEU A 55 7.49 -5.72 9.97
N GLY A 56 6.29 -5.89 10.50
CA GLY A 56 5.87 -5.44 11.82
C GLY A 56 5.42 -3.97 11.90
N PRO A 57 4.89 -3.57 13.06
CA PRO A 57 4.30 -2.25 13.27
C PRO A 57 5.27 -1.10 13.03
N ALA A 58 4.80 -0.04 12.38
CA ALA A 58 5.61 1.16 12.07
C ALA A 58 6.15 1.88 13.31
N LEU A 59 5.52 1.68 14.48
CA LEU A 59 5.94 2.26 15.76
C LEU A 59 7.21 1.60 16.33
N LEU A 60 7.59 0.40 15.86
CA LEU A 60 8.77 -0.30 16.36
C LEU A 60 10.06 0.24 15.68
N PRO A 61 11.19 0.27 16.41
CA PRO A 61 12.49 0.60 15.85
C PRO A 61 12.87 -0.26 14.65
N ARG A 62 13.52 0.33 13.64
CA ARG A 62 13.95 -0.35 12.40
C ARG A 62 14.73 -1.67 12.62
N PRO A 63 15.64 -1.80 13.61
CA PRO A 63 16.34 -3.07 13.85
C PRO A 63 15.43 -4.25 14.18
N LEU A 64 14.25 -4.00 14.76
CA LEU A 64 13.25 -5.02 15.09
C LEU A 64 12.31 -5.33 13.92
N ARG A 65 12.46 -4.62 12.80
CA ARG A 65 11.57 -4.68 11.63
C ARG A 65 12.34 -5.22 10.43
N PRO A 66 12.40 -6.56 10.27
CA PRO A 66 13.19 -7.15 9.21
C PRO A 66 12.71 -6.66 7.84
N ARG A 67 13.68 -6.36 6.97
CA ARG A 67 13.41 -5.98 5.59
C ARG A 67 13.09 -7.23 4.79
N TRP A 68 11.98 -7.19 4.07
CA TRP A 68 11.58 -8.20 3.12
C TRP A 68 11.57 -7.57 1.73
N LEU A 69 12.40 -8.12 0.85
CA LEU A 69 12.60 -7.68 -0.52
C LEU A 69 11.95 -8.68 -1.47
N LEU A 70 11.00 -8.19 -2.24
CA LEU A 70 10.26 -8.89 -3.26
C LEU A 70 10.71 -8.40 -4.64
N ARG A 71 10.51 -9.23 -5.65
CA ARG A 71 10.66 -8.89 -7.07
C ARG A 71 9.37 -9.27 -7.77
N HIS A 72 8.83 -8.33 -8.55
CA HIS A 72 7.75 -8.62 -9.47
C HIS A 72 8.26 -9.47 -10.63
N ALA A 73 7.57 -10.57 -10.88
CA ALA A 73 7.65 -11.39 -12.09
C ALA A 73 6.24 -11.43 -12.71
N GLY A 74 6.07 -11.95 -13.91
CA GLY A 74 4.76 -12.05 -14.54
C GLY A 74 4.89 -12.44 -16.00
N ALA A 75 3.89 -13.16 -16.51
CA ALA A 75 3.83 -13.50 -17.93
C ALA A 75 3.20 -12.36 -18.74
N GLU A 76 2.17 -11.71 -18.18
CA GLU A 76 1.36 -10.70 -18.86
C GLU A 76 0.85 -9.61 -17.90
N PRO A 77 1.72 -8.71 -17.39
CA PRO A 77 1.27 -7.55 -16.63
C PRO A 77 0.38 -6.64 -17.51
N PRO A 78 -0.68 -6.01 -16.98
CA PRO A 78 -1.04 -5.94 -15.55
C PRO A 78 -2.03 -7.01 -15.07
N PHE A 79 -2.39 -7.99 -15.92
CA PHE A 79 -3.40 -8.99 -15.60
C PHE A 79 -2.82 -10.18 -14.85
N ASP A 80 -1.58 -10.55 -15.13
CA ASP A 80 -0.85 -11.64 -14.47
C ASP A 80 0.52 -11.14 -13.98
N PHE A 81 0.72 -11.20 -12.67
CA PHE A 81 2.03 -10.94 -12.07
C PHE A 81 2.23 -11.76 -10.78
N ALA A 82 3.47 -11.84 -10.32
CA ALA A 82 3.86 -12.57 -9.14
C ALA A 82 4.86 -11.78 -8.29
N ASP A 83 4.66 -11.79 -6.99
CA ASP A 83 5.59 -11.31 -5.98
C ASP A 83 6.48 -12.47 -5.51
N GLN A 84 7.75 -12.47 -5.92
CA GLN A 84 8.72 -13.46 -5.49
C GLN A 84 9.70 -12.88 -4.47
N GLN A 85 9.91 -13.57 -3.35
CA GLN A 85 10.95 -13.16 -2.41
C GLN A 85 12.34 -13.28 -3.02
N VAL A 86 13.10 -12.20 -2.92
CA VAL A 86 14.55 -12.15 -3.16
C VAL A 86 15.32 -12.34 -1.86
N ARG A 87 14.89 -11.63 -0.80
CA ARG A 87 15.49 -11.72 0.54
C ARG A 87 14.42 -11.48 1.59
N GLY A 88 14.27 -12.37 2.56
CA GLY A 88 13.26 -12.19 3.60
C GLY A 88 13.23 -13.32 4.61
N PRO A 89 12.16 -13.40 5.41
CA PRO A 89 12.07 -14.37 6.50
C PRO A 89 11.67 -15.77 6.03
N TRP A 90 11.22 -15.94 4.79
CA TRP A 90 10.73 -17.22 4.26
C TRP A 90 11.87 -18.01 3.60
N ARG A 91 11.74 -19.33 3.49
CA ARG A 91 12.61 -20.09 2.56
C ARG A 91 12.17 -19.85 1.12
N THR A 92 10.86 -19.96 0.91
CA THR A 92 10.20 -19.69 -0.35
C THR A 92 8.98 -18.83 -0.09
N TRP A 93 8.83 -17.78 -0.87
CA TRP A 93 7.59 -17.03 -0.98
C TRP A 93 7.40 -16.63 -2.43
N ARG A 94 6.29 -17.09 -3.00
CA ARG A 94 5.82 -16.72 -4.33
C ARG A 94 4.32 -16.53 -4.23
N HIS A 95 3.86 -15.32 -4.57
CA HIS A 95 2.44 -14.99 -4.58
C HIS A 95 2.08 -14.50 -5.98
N GLU A 96 1.35 -15.32 -6.71
CA GLU A 96 0.85 -15.03 -8.06
C GLU A 96 -0.55 -14.41 -7.97
N HIS A 97 -0.80 -13.40 -8.78
CA HIS A 97 -2.05 -12.67 -8.89
C HIS A 97 -2.48 -12.72 -10.36
N ALA A 98 -3.65 -13.29 -10.62
CA ALA A 98 -4.29 -13.26 -11.93
C ALA A 98 -5.63 -12.54 -11.82
N VAL A 99 -5.82 -11.51 -12.64
CA VAL A 99 -7.09 -10.78 -12.77
C VAL A 99 -7.79 -11.27 -14.03
N GLU A 100 -8.91 -11.96 -13.86
CA GLU A 100 -9.66 -12.60 -14.92
C GLU A 100 -11.02 -11.92 -15.10
N GLU A 101 -11.60 -12.01 -16.30
CA GLU A 101 -13.00 -11.62 -16.51
C GLU A 101 -13.92 -12.61 -15.78
N SER A 102 -14.98 -12.08 -15.15
CA SER A 102 -15.94 -12.89 -14.42
C SER A 102 -17.34 -12.31 -14.54
N GLY A 103 -18.14 -12.85 -15.47
CA GLY A 103 -19.46 -12.31 -15.78
C GLY A 103 -19.37 -10.87 -16.28
N SER A 104 -20.07 -9.94 -15.60
CA SER A 104 -20.00 -8.50 -15.90
C SER A 104 -18.86 -7.77 -15.17
N GLY A 105 -18.06 -8.47 -14.36
CA GLY A 105 -16.97 -7.89 -13.57
C GLY A 105 -15.67 -8.69 -13.71
N ALA A 106 -14.94 -8.81 -12.61
CA ALA A 106 -13.64 -9.46 -12.57
C ALA A 106 -13.53 -10.44 -11.41
N ALA A 107 -12.60 -11.38 -11.52
CA ALA A 107 -12.16 -12.21 -10.41
C ALA A 107 -10.65 -12.04 -10.23
N VAL A 108 -10.23 -11.80 -8.99
CA VAL A 108 -8.82 -11.88 -8.61
C VAL A 108 -8.56 -13.28 -8.07
N HIS A 109 -7.59 -13.95 -8.67
CA HIS A 109 -7.15 -15.28 -8.32
C HIS A 109 -5.72 -15.20 -7.78
N ASP A 110 -5.56 -15.50 -6.50
CA ASP A 110 -4.27 -15.50 -5.81
C ASP A 110 -3.80 -16.94 -5.57
N ARG A 111 -2.55 -17.24 -5.95
CA ARG A 111 -1.87 -18.49 -5.61
C ARG A 111 -0.59 -18.21 -4.85
N LEU A 112 -0.48 -18.79 -3.66
CA LEU A 112 0.66 -18.61 -2.77
C LEU A 112 1.38 -19.92 -2.53
N GLU A 113 2.68 -19.93 -2.79
CA GLU A 113 3.60 -20.98 -2.35
C GLU A 113 4.51 -20.41 -1.26
N VAL A 114 4.36 -20.97 -0.05
CA VAL A 114 5.06 -20.49 1.14
C VAL A 114 5.76 -21.66 1.83
N GLU A 115 7.07 -21.51 2.01
CA GLU A 115 7.89 -22.41 2.82
C GLU A 115 8.52 -21.65 3.98
N LEU A 116 8.26 -22.12 5.19
CA LEU A 116 8.83 -21.55 6.40
C LEU A 116 10.30 -21.96 6.57
N PRO A 117 11.11 -21.16 7.29
CA PRO A 117 12.37 -21.64 7.84
C PRO A 117 12.17 -22.91 8.67
N ARG A 118 13.09 -23.88 8.59
CA ARG A 118 12.99 -25.16 9.31
C ARG A 118 12.68 -25.02 10.79
N ARG A 119 13.28 -24.02 11.45
CA ARG A 119 13.05 -23.71 12.88
C ARG A 119 11.62 -23.26 13.22
N LEU A 120 10.80 -22.94 12.22
CA LEU A 120 9.42 -22.43 12.37
C LEU A 120 8.37 -23.38 11.79
N GLU A 121 8.73 -24.58 11.32
CA GLU A 121 7.78 -25.53 10.70
C GLU A 121 6.60 -25.88 11.62
N LEU A 122 6.81 -25.98 12.93
CA LEU A 122 5.75 -26.20 13.93
C LEU A 122 4.70 -25.07 13.99
N TRP A 123 4.99 -23.90 13.43
CA TRP A 123 4.09 -22.75 13.36
C TRP A 123 3.30 -22.69 12.05
N GLU A 124 3.48 -23.66 11.14
CA GLU A 124 2.84 -23.69 9.83
C GLU A 124 1.32 -23.45 9.90
N PRO A 125 0.52 -24.13 10.75
CA PRO A 125 -0.92 -23.89 10.80
C PRO A 125 -1.31 -22.48 11.21
N ARG A 126 -0.54 -21.85 12.12
CA ARG A 126 -0.78 -20.47 12.56
C ARG A 126 -0.39 -19.46 11.48
N VAL A 127 0.69 -19.73 10.75
CA VAL A 127 1.12 -18.87 9.64
C VAL A 127 0.16 -19.00 8.47
N GLU A 128 -0.32 -20.19 8.15
CA GLU A 128 -1.36 -20.42 7.16
C GLU A 128 -2.64 -19.65 7.51
N GLN A 129 -3.12 -19.74 8.76
CA GLN A 129 -4.26 -18.95 9.22
C GLN A 129 -4.02 -17.43 9.12
N LEU A 130 -2.81 -16.97 9.46
CA LEU A 130 -2.44 -15.56 9.28
C LEU A 130 -2.50 -15.16 7.81
N VAL A 131 -1.95 -15.96 6.89
CA VAL A 131 -1.96 -15.69 5.45
C VAL A 131 -3.38 -15.65 4.91
N HIS A 132 -4.25 -16.57 5.30
CA HIS A 132 -5.68 -16.49 4.96
C HIS A 132 -6.32 -15.18 5.46
N GLY A 133 -6.00 -14.75 6.68
CA GLY A 133 -6.45 -13.46 7.21
C GLY A 133 -5.96 -12.28 6.37
N VAL A 134 -4.71 -12.32 5.88
CA VAL A 134 -4.18 -11.30 4.96
C VAL A 134 -4.92 -11.32 3.63
N MET A 135 -5.18 -12.50 3.04
CA MET A 135 -5.91 -12.59 1.77
C MET A 135 -7.34 -12.06 1.91
N HIS A 136 -8.03 -12.42 3.00
CA HIS A 136 -9.37 -11.89 3.28
C HIS A 136 -9.35 -10.36 3.45
N PHE A 137 -8.37 -9.82 4.17
CA PHE A 137 -8.20 -8.36 4.29
C PHE A 137 -8.00 -7.71 2.93
N ARG A 138 -7.12 -8.26 2.08
CA ARG A 138 -6.81 -7.74 0.74
C ARG A 138 -8.07 -7.72 -0.13
N ALA A 139 -8.82 -8.82 -0.17
CA ALA A 139 -10.05 -8.92 -0.94
C ALA A 139 -11.08 -7.87 -0.51
N ARG A 140 -11.30 -7.73 0.80
CA ARG A 140 -12.22 -6.74 1.36
C ARG A 140 -11.76 -5.31 1.04
N GLN A 141 -10.48 -5.01 1.25
CA GLN A 141 -9.93 -3.68 1.04
C GLN A 141 -9.97 -3.26 -0.43
N LEU A 142 -9.65 -4.17 -1.35
CA LEU A 142 -9.72 -3.93 -2.79
C LEU A 142 -11.15 -3.58 -3.22
N ARG A 143 -12.12 -4.43 -2.84
CA ARG A 143 -13.55 -4.22 -3.12
C ARG A 143 -14.05 -2.88 -2.57
N GLU A 144 -13.72 -2.56 -1.33
CA GLU A 144 -14.15 -1.32 -0.68
C GLU A 144 -13.51 -0.07 -1.31
N ASP A 145 -12.22 -0.13 -1.66
CA ASP A 145 -11.53 1.01 -2.30
C ASP A 145 -12.04 1.24 -3.74
N LEU A 146 -12.28 0.18 -4.52
CA LEU A 146 -12.87 0.30 -5.86
C LEU A 146 -14.28 0.90 -5.80
N ALA A 147 -15.14 0.40 -4.92
CA ALA A 147 -16.48 0.95 -4.74
C ALA A 147 -16.45 2.41 -4.28
N PHE A 148 -15.52 2.77 -3.39
CA PHE A 148 -15.33 4.15 -2.93
C PHE A 148 -14.97 5.10 -4.07
N HIS A 149 -14.09 4.68 -4.98
CA HIS A 149 -13.65 5.47 -6.13
C HIS A 149 -14.71 5.53 -7.22
N ALA A 150 -15.38 4.42 -7.54
CA ALA A 150 -16.46 4.38 -8.52
C ALA A 150 -17.63 5.31 -8.14
N ALA A 151 -17.98 5.38 -6.85
CA ALA A 151 -18.97 6.32 -6.34
C ALA A 151 -18.58 7.81 -6.53
N ARG A 152 -17.34 8.09 -6.93
CA ARG A 152 -16.76 9.42 -7.14
C ARG A 152 -16.13 9.59 -8.53
N ALA A 153 -16.40 8.67 -9.46
CA ALA A 153 -15.75 8.64 -10.77
C ALA A 153 -15.93 9.95 -11.58
N GLU A 154 -17.07 10.62 -11.42
CA GLU A 154 -17.38 11.90 -12.08
C GLU A 154 -16.60 13.11 -11.52
N ARG A 155 -15.89 12.93 -10.40
CA ARG A 155 -15.09 14.00 -9.80
C ARG A 155 -13.71 14.02 -10.48
N ARG A 156 -13.30 15.20 -10.96
CA ARG A 156 -11.94 15.39 -11.47
C ARG A 156 -10.90 15.06 -10.39
N PRO A 157 -9.74 14.50 -10.76
CA PRO A 157 -8.59 14.41 -9.88
C PRO A 157 -8.20 15.78 -9.30
N LEU A 158 -7.63 15.76 -8.10
CA LEU A 158 -7.23 16.96 -7.35
C LEU A 158 -5.77 16.86 -6.93
N THR A 159 -5.15 18.00 -6.70
CA THR A 159 -3.86 18.12 -6.03
C THR A 159 -4.09 18.48 -4.57
N VAL A 160 -3.66 17.60 -3.65
CA VAL A 160 -3.91 17.74 -2.21
C VAL A 160 -2.59 17.88 -1.46
N ALA A 161 -2.40 19.00 -0.77
CA ALA A 161 -1.28 19.17 0.16
C ALA A 161 -1.63 18.58 1.53
N ILE A 162 -0.78 17.71 2.09
CA ILE A 162 -1.09 17.01 3.36
C ILE A 162 0.04 17.14 4.36
N ALA A 163 -0.23 17.82 5.48
CA ALA A 163 0.61 17.77 6.68
C ALA A 163 0.31 16.50 7.49
N GLY A 164 1.34 15.87 8.03
CA GLY A 164 1.19 14.60 8.76
C GLY A 164 0.96 13.38 7.85
N SER A 165 1.29 13.49 6.57
CA SER A 165 1.12 12.44 5.54
C SER A 165 1.88 11.14 5.82
N SER A 166 2.95 11.17 6.61
CA SER A 166 3.71 9.97 7.02
C SER A 166 3.18 9.32 8.31
N GLY A 167 2.15 9.88 8.94
CA GLY A 167 1.54 9.36 10.15
C GLY A 167 0.63 8.15 9.91
N LEU A 168 0.05 7.62 10.99
CA LEU A 168 -0.85 6.45 10.94
C LEU A 168 -2.02 6.66 9.97
N ILE A 169 -2.72 7.79 10.11
CA ILE A 169 -3.87 8.16 9.26
C ILE A 169 -3.37 8.68 7.91
N GLY A 170 -2.40 9.59 7.94
CA GLY A 170 -1.88 10.25 6.74
C GLY A 170 -1.37 9.27 5.68
N THR A 171 -0.72 8.18 6.09
CA THR A 171 -0.20 7.17 5.17
C THR A 171 -1.33 6.48 4.41
N LYS A 172 -2.40 6.08 5.12
CA LYS A 172 -3.55 5.39 4.52
C LYS A 172 -4.43 6.32 3.69
N LEU A 173 -4.58 7.58 4.11
CA LEU A 173 -5.29 8.61 3.33
C LEU A 173 -4.54 8.94 2.05
N THR A 174 -3.22 9.18 2.14
CA THR A 174 -2.37 9.45 0.97
C THR A 174 -2.45 8.31 -0.04
N ALA A 175 -2.39 7.06 0.42
CA ALA A 175 -2.52 5.89 -0.44
C ALA A 175 -3.91 5.81 -1.10
N LEU A 176 -4.99 6.10 -0.36
CA LEU A 176 -6.35 6.09 -0.90
C LEU A 176 -6.54 7.16 -1.98
N LEU A 177 -6.05 8.38 -1.73
CA LEU A 177 -6.12 9.47 -2.69
C LEU A 177 -5.34 9.15 -3.97
N ARG A 178 -4.12 8.62 -3.83
CA ARG A 178 -3.30 8.22 -4.99
C ARG A 178 -3.93 7.09 -5.80
N THR A 179 -4.53 6.08 -5.15
CA THR A 179 -5.25 5.03 -5.88
C THR A 179 -6.55 5.53 -6.52
N GLY A 180 -7.07 6.69 -6.11
CA GLY A 180 -8.15 7.41 -6.78
C GLY A 180 -7.70 8.32 -7.93
N GLY A 181 -6.39 8.40 -8.20
CA GLY A 181 -5.82 9.26 -9.24
C GLY A 181 -5.49 10.69 -8.78
N HIS A 182 -5.69 11.03 -7.51
CA HIS A 182 -5.31 12.34 -6.98
C HIS A 182 -3.79 12.47 -6.83
N THR A 183 -3.29 13.69 -6.99
CA THR A 183 -1.90 14.05 -6.69
C THR A 183 -1.79 14.45 -5.23
N VAL A 184 -0.86 13.85 -4.48
CA VAL A 184 -0.63 14.21 -3.06
C VAL A 184 0.75 14.84 -2.89
N ARG A 185 0.78 16.06 -2.35
CA ARG A 185 1.99 16.85 -2.04
C ARG A 185 2.23 16.87 -0.52
N PRO A 186 3.23 16.12 0.00
CA PRO A 186 3.48 16.08 1.44
C PRO A 186 3.99 17.43 1.98
N LEU A 187 3.34 17.96 3.02
CA LEU A 187 3.89 19.07 3.83
C LEU A 187 4.82 18.49 4.90
N VAL A 188 6.13 18.75 4.76
CA VAL A 188 7.19 18.17 5.59
C VAL A 188 7.87 19.24 6.45
N ARG A 189 8.18 18.90 7.71
CA ARG A 189 8.84 19.82 8.67
C ARG A 189 10.36 19.94 8.50
N ARG A 190 10.90 19.23 7.52
CA ARG A 190 12.31 19.27 7.13
C ARG A 190 12.43 19.96 5.77
N ALA A 191 13.66 20.21 5.34
CA ALA A 191 13.90 20.52 3.93
C ALA A 191 13.29 19.42 3.04
N ALA A 192 12.57 19.84 2.00
CA ALA A 192 12.02 18.97 0.98
C ALA A 192 13.19 18.29 0.25
N THR A 193 13.13 16.97 0.15
CA THR A 193 14.20 16.15 -0.46
C THR A 193 13.68 15.33 -1.63
N ALA A 194 12.35 15.16 -1.73
CA ALA A 194 11.72 14.43 -2.81
C ALA A 194 10.82 15.35 -3.65
N PRO A 195 10.68 15.09 -4.96
CA PRO A 195 9.74 15.81 -5.80
C PRO A 195 8.32 15.83 -5.21
N GLY A 196 7.67 16.99 -5.27
CA GLY A 196 6.30 17.19 -4.77
C GLY A 196 6.18 17.37 -3.24
N GLU A 197 7.27 17.23 -2.47
CA GLU A 197 7.29 17.67 -1.07
C GLU A 197 7.28 19.20 -0.99
N ILE A 198 6.61 19.72 0.04
CA ILE A 198 6.56 21.14 0.37
C ILE A 198 7.14 21.29 1.78
N SER A 199 8.16 22.12 1.93
CA SER A 199 8.71 22.44 3.24
C SER A 199 7.82 23.42 3.98
N TRP A 200 7.58 23.16 5.26
CA TRP A 200 6.89 24.10 6.13
C TRP A 200 7.42 24.04 7.56
N ASP A 201 7.32 25.14 8.28
CA ASP A 201 7.60 25.23 9.71
C ASP A 201 6.36 25.77 10.44
N PRO A 202 5.54 24.88 11.02
CA PRO A 202 4.34 25.28 11.71
C PRO A 202 4.62 26.00 13.04
N GLN A 203 5.81 25.84 13.65
CA GLN A 203 6.15 26.52 14.90
C GLN A 203 6.58 27.96 14.66
N GLY A 204 7.38 28.18 13.62
CA GLY A 204 7.77 29.52 13.18
C GLY A 204 6.76 30.22 12.29
N GLY A 205 5.65 29.56 11.92
CA GLY A 205 4.65 30.11 11.00
C GLY A 205 5.17 30.32 9.57
N ARG A 206 6.16 29.53 9.14
CA ARG A 206 6.82 29.71 7.84
C ARG A 206 6.34 28.68 6.82
N LEU A 207 5.87 29.15 5.69
CA LEU A 207 5.53 28.38 4.50
C LEU A 207 5.68 29.35 3.33
N ASN A 208 6.38 28.95 2.26
CA ASN A 208 6.39 29.76 1.05
C ASN A 208 5.04 29.61 0.34
N PRO A 209 4.24 30.69 0.17
CA PRO A 209 2.93 30.59 -0.48
C PRO A 209 3.02 30.06 -1.91
N ASP A 210 4.10 30.38 -2.63
CA ASP A 210 4.33 29.93 -4.00
C ASP A 210 4.44 28.40 -4.09
N ASP A 211 4.89 27.74 -3.00
CA ASP A 211 4.97 26.28 -2.97
C ASP A 211 3.57 25.64 -2.96
N LEU A 212 2.50 26.38 -2.62
CA LEU A 212 1.11 25.90 -2.67
C LEU A 212 0.44 26.12 -4.04
N GLU A 213 1.12 26.73 -5.01
CA GLU A 213 0.55 26.93 -6.34
C GLU A 213 0.08 25.59 -6.94
N GLY A 214 -1.13 25.60 -7.52
CA GLY A 214 -1.78 24.42 -8.09
C GLY A 214 -2.35 23.40 -7.08
N VAL A 215 -2.32 23.68 -5.77
CA VAL A 215 -3.00 22.86 -4.76
C VAL A 215 -4.48 23.21 -4.71
N ASP A 216 -5.36 22.22 -4.88
CA ASP A 216 -6.81 22.39 -4.75
C ASP A 216 -7.28 22.35 -3.28
N VAL A 217 -6.62 21.52 -2.46
CA VAL A 217 -7.04 21.25 -1.06
C VAL A 217 -5.83 21.10 -0.14
N VAL A 218 -5.92 21.67 1.07
CA VAL A 218 -4.94 21.46 2.14
C VAL A 218 -5.57 20.63 3.28
N GLY A 219 -4.95 19.50 3.60
CA GLY A 219 -5.32 18.65 4.73
C GLY A 219 -4.27 18.71 5.85
N ASN A 220 -4.69 19.08 7.06
CA ASN A 220 -3.80 19.10 8.21
C ASN A 220 -4.05 17.92 9.15
N LEU A 221 -3.19 16.90 9.06
CA LEU A 221 -3.14 15.77 9.99
C LEU A 221 -1.92 15.86 10.93
N GLY A 222 -1.35 17.06 11.06
CA GLY A 222 -0.24 17.34 11.96
C GLY A 222 -0.67 17.15 13.41
N GLY A 223 0.01 16.26 14.13
CA GLY A 223 -0.28 15.96 15.53
C GLY A 223 0.63 14.88 16.10
N ARG A 224 0.54 14.64 17.40
CA ARG A 224 1.18 13.49 18.06
C ARG A 224 0.18 12.34 18.13
N SER A 225 0.70 11.11 18.17
CA SER A 225 -0.13 9.93 18.37
C SER A 225 -0.83 10.00 19.74
N ILE A 226 -2.12 9.64 19.78
CA ILE A 226 -2.84 9.46 21.05
C ILE A 226 -2.30 8.28 21.88
N ALA A 227 -1.48 7.42 21.29
CA ALA A 227 -0.80 6.32 21.97
C ALA A 227 0.44 6.76 22.78
N THR A 228 0.67 8.07 22.91
CA THR A 228 1.68 8.62 23.83
C THR A 228 1.03 9.11 25.12
N ARG A 229 1.80 9.11 26.21
CA ARG A 229 1.35 9.64 27.51
C ARG A 229 0.88 11.08 27.32
N TRP A 230 -0.35 11.38 27.74
CA TRP A 230 -0.86 12.74 27.75
C TRP A 230 -0.09 13.51 28.82
N THR A 231 0.80 14.40 28.40
CA THR A 231 1.38 15.38 29.31
C THR A 231 0.48 16.61 29.24
N ALA A 232 -0.11 16.96 30.38
CA ALA A 232 -0.85 18.20 30.56
C ALA A 232 -0.01 19.43 30.19
#